data_AF-A0A7V3HK15-F1
#
_entry.id   AF-A0A7V3HK15-F1
#
_cell.length_a   1.000
_cell.length_b   1.000
_cell.length_c   1.000
_cell.angle_alpha   90.00
_cell.angle_beta   90.00
_cell.angle_gamma   90.00
#
_symmetry.space_group_name_H-M   'P 1'
#
loop_
_entity.id
_entity.type
_entity.pdbx_description
1 polymer ?
#
loop_
_entity_poly.entity_id
_entity_poly.type
_entity_poly.pdbx_seq_one_letter_code
_entity_poly.pdbx_strand_id
1 'polypeptide(L)' 'MEKLAVIAIALATLLWIAWPLMKVAGSEARRCPSCGAPYKPGDKYCSRCGRKLPKGEQR' A
#
# COMPACT_ATOMS: atom_id res chain seq x y z
N MET A 1 -21.98 30.48 16.34
CA MET A 1 -20.55 30.21 16.10
C MET A 1 -20.08 28.92 16.78
N GLU A 2 -20.55 28.58 17.99
CA GLU A 2 -20.10 27.38 18.76
C GLU A 2 -20.43 26.01 18.13
N LYS A 3 -21.61 25.88 17.50
CA LYS A 3 -22.14 24.59 17.02
C LYS A 3 -21.37 24.01 15.82
N LEU A 4 -20.72 24.86 15.02
CA LEU A 4 -19.92 24.43 13.87
C LEU A 4 -18.63 23.71 14.31
N ALA A 5 -18.02 24.13 15.42
CA ALA A 5 -16.77 23.55 15.92
C ALA A 5 -16.97 22.11 16.46
N VAL A 6 -18.08 21.87 17.16
CA VAL A 6 -18.40 20.54 17.72
C VAL A 6 -18.66 19.51 16.61
N ILE A 7 -19.36 19.92 15.54
CA ILE A 7 -19.63 19.05 14.39
C ILE A 7 -18.33 18.72 13.64
N ALA A 8 -17.43 19.69 13.46
CA ALA A 8 -16.15 19.46 12.79
C ALA A 8 -15.24 18.49 13.56
N ILE A 9 -15.18 18.60 14.90
CA ILE A 9 -14.40 17.70 15.74
C ILE A 9 -14.97 16.27 15.70
N ALA A 10 -16.30 16.12 15.77
CA ALA A 10 -16.97 14.82 15.70
C ALA A 10 -16.76 14.11 14.35
N LEU A 11 -16.77 14.87 13.25
CA LEU A 11 -16.47 14.32 11.93
C LEU A 11 -14.99 13.93 11.81
N ALA A 12 -14.07 14.73 12.36
CA ALA A 12 -12.64 14.42 12.37
C ALA A 12 -12.31 13.15 13.18
N THR A 13 -12.98 12.92 14.32
CA THR A 13 -12.79 11.70 15.12
C THR A 13 -13.37 10.47 14.43
N LEU A 14 -14.54 10.59 13.79
CA LEU A 14 -15.13 9.51 12.98
C LEU A 14 -14.25 9.13 11.78
N LEU A 15 -13.67 10.12 11.11
CA LEU A 15 -12.75 9.89 10.01
C LEU A 15 -11.44 9.22 10.46
N TRP A 16 -10.91 9.54 11.66
CA TRP A 16 -9.70 8.90 12.20
C TRP A 16 -9.92 7.41 12.54
N ILE A 17 -11.10 7.05 13.06
CA ILE A 17 -11.46 5.66 13.40
C ILE A 17 -11.80 4.83 12.15
N ALA A 18 -12.38 5.45 11.11
CA ALA A 18 -12.74 4.75 9.87
C ALA A 18 -11.55 4.58 8.90
N TRP A 19 -10.55 5.45 8.94
CA TRP A 19 -9.34 5.41 8.11
C TRP A 19 -8.57 4.06 8.09
N PRO A 20 -8.37 3.34 9.20
CA PRO A 20 -7.60 2.09 9.21
C PRO A 20 -8.28 0.93 8.46
N LEU A 21 -9.59 0.98 8.23
CA LEU A 21 -10.31 -0.09 7.49
C LEU A 21 -10.02 -0.07 5.98
N MET A 22 -9.55 1.05 5.41
CA MET A 22 -9.42 1.19 3.95
C MET A 22 -7.99 0.97 3.41
N LYS A 23 -6.98 0.79 4.26
CA LYS A 23 -5.57 0.86 3.84
C LYS A 23 -4.92 -0.50 3.52
N VAL A 24 -5.67 -1.45 2.95
CA VAL A 24 -5.10 -2.74 2.51
C VAL A 24 -5.56 -3.09 1.09
N ALA A 25 -4.80 -2.62 0.10
CA ALA A 25 -4.77 -3.21 -1.25
C ALA A 25 -3.52 -2.72 -2.02
N GLY A 26 -2.34 -2.87 -1.42
CA GLY A 26 -1.06 -2.54 -2.04
C GLY A 26 -0.33 -3.80 -2.51
N SER A 27 -0.82 -4.49 -3.54
CA SER A 27 0.04 -5.36 -4.31
C SER A 27 0.67 -4.52 -5.43
N GLU A 28 1.68 -3.70 -5.11
CA GLU A 28 2.48 -3.06 -6.15
C GLU A 28 3.21 -4.15 -6.95
N ALA A 29 2.59 -4.55 -8.06
CA ALA A 29 3.18 -5.47 -9.01
C ALA A 29 4.42 -4.77 -9.62
N ARG A 30 5.61 -5.17 -9.15
CA ARG A 30 6.88 -4.72 -9.73
C ARG A 30 7.19 -5.58 -10.95
N ARG A 31 8.01 -5.09 -11.88
CA ARG A 31 8.40 -5.85 -13.08
C ARG A 31 9.86 -6.23 -13.04
N CYS A 32 10.16 -7.48 -13.39
CA CYS A 32 11.53 -8.00 -13.41
C CYS A 32 12.35 -7.17 -14.40
N PRO A 33 13.51 -6.62 -14.01
CA PRO A 33 14.33 -5.80 -14.90
C PRO A 33 14.95 -6.60 -16.05
N SER A 34 14.98 -7.93 -15.96
CA SER A 34 15.57 -8.79 -17.00
C SER A 34 14.56 -9.31 -18.03
N CYS A 35 13.30 -9.55 -17.65
CA CYS A 35 12.31 -10.15 -18.55
C CYS A 35 10.95 -9.42 -18.57
N GLY A 36 10.77 -8.38 -17.76
CA GLY A 36 9.53 -7.61 -17.66
C GLY A 36 8.38 -8.32 -16.93
N ALA A 37 8.55 -9.57 -16.48
CA ALA A 37 7.50 -10.30 -15.79
C ALA A 37 7.10 -9.62 -14.47
N PRO A 38 5.80 -9.54 -14.16
CA PRO A 38 5.36 -9.03 -12.87
C PRO A 38 5.82 -9.95 -11.73
N TYR A 39 6.21 -9.37 -10.60
CA TYR A 39 6.60 -10.06 -9.38
C TYR A 39 6.06 -9.32 -8.15
N LYS A 40 5.90 -10.06 -7.05
CA LYS A 40 5.38 -9.53 -5.79
C LYS A 40 6.52 -8.97 -4.92
N PRO A 41 6.26 -7.91 -4.14
CA PRO A 41 7.19 -7.48 -3.11
C PRO A 41 7.43 -8.63 -2.12
N GLY A 42 8.69 -9.04 -1.98
CA GLY A 42 9.10 -10.21 -1.19
C GLY A 42 9.66 -11.38 -2.01
N ASP A 43 9.38 -11.44 -3.32
CA ASP A 43 9.94 -12.47 -4.19
C ASP A 43 11.47 -12.29 -4.33
N LYS A 44 12.23 -13.36 -4.05
CA LYS A 44 13.70 -13.36 -4.13
C LYS A 44 14.21 -13.60 -5.55
N TYR A 45 13.43 -14.33 -6.35
CA TYR A 45 13.77 -14.76 -7.72
C TYR A 45 12.55 -14.63 -8.63
N CYS A 46 12.78 -14.33 -9.90
CA CYS A 46 11.71 -14.21 -10.88
C CYS A 46 11.20 -15.59 -11.29
N SER A 47 9.89 -15.84 -11.14
CA SER A 47 9.26 -17.10 -11.54
C SER A 47 9.27 -17.36 -13.05
N ARG A 48 9.56 -16.35 -13.88
CA ARG A 48 9.60 -16.48 -15.35
C ARG A 48 11.00 -16.74 -15.90
N CYS A 49 12.03 -16.08 -15.35
CA CYS A 49 13.40 -16.16 -15.89
C CYS A 49 14.46 -16.63 -14.89
N GLY A 50 14.10 -16.89 -13.62
CA GLY A 50 15.02 -17.37 -12.59
C GLY A 50 16.02 -16.33 -12.05
N ARG A 51 16.05 -15.11 -12.62
CA ARG A 51 16.96 -14.05 -12.16
C ARG A 51 16.59 -13.59 -10.74
N LYS A 52 17.60 -13.32 -9.93
CA LYS A 52 17.45 -12.71 -8.60
C LYS A 52 16.78 -11.34 -8.72
N LEU A 53 15.75 -11.11 -7.92
CA LEU A 53 14.99 -9.87 -7.92
C LEU A 53 15.56 -8.90 -6.87
N PRO A 54 15.50 -7.58 -7.13
CA PRO A 54 15.81 -6.59 -6.10
C PRO A 54 14.76 -6.71 -4.99
N LYS A 55 15.20 -6.76 -3.73
CA LYS A 55 14.26 -6.80 -2.59
C LYS A 55 13.38 -5.57 -2.66
N GLY A 56 12.06 -5.80 -2.74
CA GLY A 56 11.09 -4.74 -2.64
C GLY A 56 11.06 -4.24 -1.21
N GLU A 57 11.89 -3.25 -0.90
CA GLU A 57 11.84 -2.48 0.34
C GLU A 57 10.44 -1.85 0.41
N GLN A 58 9.57 -2.42 1.22
CA GLN A 58 8.33 -1.85 1.70
C GLN A 58 8.63 -1.36 3.11
N ARG A 59 9.04 -0.10 3.22
CA ARG A 59 9.34 0.57 4.48
C ARG A 59 8.20 1.48 4.87
#